data_AF-A0A937Z8D6-F1
#
_entry.id   AF-A0A937Z8D6-F1
#
_cell.length_a   1.000
_cell.length_b   1.000
_cell.length_c   1.000
_cell.angle_alpha   90.00
_cell.angle_beta   90.00
_cell.angle_gamma   90.00
#
_symmetry.space_group_name_H-M   'P 1'
#
loop_
_entity.id
_entity.type
_entity.pdbx_description
1 polymer ?
#
loop_
_entity_poly.entity_id
_entity_poly.type
_entity_poly.pdbx_seq_one_letter_code
_entity_poly.pdbx_strand_id
1 'polypeptide(L)'
;MPGSFYLFGMGSRRKLLYRRGELLDALTGERLRAWEVADEHVDSGEHCVVARLADESVVRLSEDEQAAWLEEGGDRQCLSAGPVQLPRFGGHPHAPLLRALHQELLVNLVGGAPTPNLLVYPRPWLRDAALVAMCLERTNNLALIEPWVGGLRDPFDRNNGVEEPDNLGQALYLASLVSEASHPLVEAVLRRVGEFGRGRHILGPTDGAEHPVYQTKWLKLGLRALGLEDPYVVPDAFDSYSALFWMDFREAHVPGPSFSTEAGERYPYLTWAEAHFHDAAPPLHLGSATYPHTWEAHASQADYAQMGRIDPEYVAQRRAAPHTWHAAEMFLYLLERG
;
A
#
# COMPACT_ATOMS: atom_id res chain seq x y z
N MET A 1 9.86 9.25 -20.09
CA MET A 1 9.21 8.42 -19.05
C MET A 1 9.99 7.13 -18.93
N PRO A 2 10.12 6.55 -17.73
CA PRO A 2 10.70 5.22 -17.56
C PRO A 2 10.06 4.21 -18.52
N GLY A 3 10.75 3.12 -18.87
CA GLY A 3 10.21 2.10 -19.76
C GLY A 3 8.88 1.52 -19.27
N SER A 4 8.03 1.09 -20.22
CA SER A 4 6.80 0.35 -19.92
C SER A 4 7.14 -0.96 -19.18
N PHE A 5 6.49 -1.18 -18.05
CA PHE A 5 6.54 -2.44 -17.31
C PHE A 5 5.17 -2.69 -16.67
N TYR A 6 4.93 -3.92 -16.25
CA TYR A 6 3.75 -4.28 -15.47
C TYR A 6 4.10 -5.38 -14.46
N LEU A 7 3.61 -5.25 -13.23
CA LEU A 7 3.78 -6.30 -12.23
C LEU A 7 2.53 -7.18 -12.21
N PHE A 8 2.72 -8.49 -12.16
CA PHE A 8 1.68 -9.47 -11.88
C PHE A 8 1.98 -10.20 -10.57
N GLY A 9 0.99 -10.94 -10.07
CA GLY A 9 1.13 -11.74 -8.85
C GLY A 9 0.40 -11.12 -7.67
N MET A 10 -0.86 -10.76 -7.86
CA MET A 10 -1.75 -10.28 -6.81
C MET A 10 -1.90 -11.31 -5.68
N GLY A 11 -1.87 -10.86 -4.43
CA GLY A 11 -2.05 -11.73 -3.26
C GLY A 11 -0.86 -12.67 -3.03
N SER A 12 -1.14 -13.97 -2.83
CA SER A 12 -0.12 -14.98 -2.51
C SER A 12 0.63 -15.54 -3.73
N ARG A 13 0.34 -15.04 -4.93
CA ARG A 13 0.92 -15.53 -6.18
C ARG A 13 2.41 -15.19 -6.29
N ARG A 14 3.12 -15.94 -7.14
CA ARG A 14 4.48 -15.60 -7.57
C ARG A 14 4.48 -14.17 -8.12
N LYS A 15 5.43 -13.34 -7.65
CA LYS A 15 5.59 -11.96 -8.12
C LYS A 15 6.31 -11.99 -9.46
N LEU A 16 5.67 -11.44 -10.48
CA LEU A 16 6.16 -11.44 -11.84
C LEU A 16 6.32 -10.02 -12.34
N LEU A 17 7.35 -9.79 -13.14
CA LEU A 17 7.62 -8.51 -13.78
C LEU A 17 7.63 -8.73 -15.29
N TYR A 18 6.71 -8.07 -15.99
CA TYR A 18 6.81 -7.90 -17.43
C TYR A 18 7.51 -6.58 -17.74
N ARG A 19 8.47 -6.60 -18.67
CA ARG A 19 9.13 -5.38 -19.15
C ARG A 19 9.72 -5.62 -20.54
N ARG A 20 9.30 -4.83 -21.54
CA ARG A 20 9.89 -4.80 -22.89
C ARG A 20 10.09 -6.19 -23.50
N GLY A 21 9.03 -7.01 -23.51
CA GLY A 21 9.10 -8.38 -24.03
C GLY A 21 9.81 -9.40 -23.15
N GLU A 22 10.21 -9.07 -21.93
CA GLU A 22 10.72 -10.05 -20.96
C GLU A 22 9.70 -10.29 -19.84
N LEU A 23 9.53 -11.56 -19.45
CA LEU A 23 8.84 -11.94 -18.23
C LEU A 23 9.85 -12.49 -17.23
N LEU A 24 9.91 -11.89 -16.05
CA LEU A 24 10.84 -12.23 -14.98
C LEU A 24 10.09 -12.57 -13.70
N ASP A 25 10.74 -13.32 -12.82
CA ASP A 25 10.43 -13.30 -11.40
C ASP A 25 10.83 -11.93 -10.82
N ALA A 26 9.88 -11.21 -10.24
CA ALA A 26 10.11 -9.84 -9.79
C ALA A 26 11.09 -9.77 -8.59
N LEU A 27 11.12 -10.81 -7.74
CA LEU A 27 11.93 -10.81 -6.52
C LEU A 27 13.35 -11.31 -6.79
N THR A 28 13.50 -12.34 -7.62
CA THR A 28 14.82 -12.93 -7.90
C THR A 28 15.50 -12.33 -9.14
N GLY A 29 14.72 -11.74 -10.05
CA GLY A 29 15.20 -11.31 -11.37
C GLY A 29 15.45 -12.47 -12.34
N GLU A 30 15.06 -13.70 -11.99
CA GLU A 30 15.14 -14.85 -12.89
C GLU A 30 14.27 -14.61 -14.13
N ARG A 31 14.87 -14.68 -15.32
CA ARG A 31 14.13 -14.59 -16.58
C ARG A 31 13.38 -15.88 -16.87
N LEU A 32 12.07 -15.78 -17.03
CA LEU A 32 11.16 -16.92 -17.26
C LEU A 32 10.83 -17.10 -18.75
N ARG A 33 10.64 -15.99 -19.45
CA ARG A 33 10.37 -15.92 -20.90
C ARG A 33 10.94 -14.63 -21.48
N ALA A 34 11.18 -14.64 -22.78
CA ALA A 34 11.54 -13.47 -23.56
C ALA A 34 10.98 -13.60 -24.96
N TRP A 35 10.56 -12.48 -25.52
CA TRP A 35 9.98 -12.37 -26.85
C TRP A 35 10.58 -11.18 -27.60
N GLU A 36 10.69 -11.32 -28.92
CA GLU A 36 11.02 -10.22 -29.82
C GLU A 36 9.74 -9.42 -30.11
N VAL A 37 9.49 -8.41 -29.28
CA VAL A 37 8.26 -7.61 -29.32
C VAL A 37 8.40 -6.46 -30.31
N ALA A 38 7.40 -6.31 -31.19
CA ALA A 38 7.27 -5.19 -32.11
C ALA A 38 6.47 -4.03 -31.48
N ASP A 39 5.43 -4.35 -30.71
CA ASP A 39 4.58 -3.39 -30.01
C ASP A 39 3.95 -4.01 -28.75
N GLU A 40 3.72 -3.22 -27.71
CA GLU A 40 3.13 -3.69 -26.46
C GLU A 40 2.19 -2.66 -25.84
N HIS A 41 1.11 -3.15 -25.23
CA HIS A 41 0.12 -2.33 -24.54
C HIS A 41 -0.16 -2.90 -23.16
N VAL A 42 -0.17 -2.01 -22.16
CA VAL A 42 -0.55 -2.31 -20.78
C VAL A 42 -1.92 -1.70 -20.51
N ASP A 43 -2.88 -2.54 -20.15
CA ASP A 43 -4.17 -2.13 -19.59
C ASP A 43 -4.18 -2.50 -18.11
N SER A 44 -3.81 -1.55 -17.25
CA SER A 44 -3.76 -1.73 -15.81
C SER A 44 -5.15 -1.90 -15.18
N GLY A 45 -6.20 -1.40 -15.84
CA GLY A 45 -7.59 -1.56 -15.40
C GLY A 45 -8.13 -2.96 -15.68
N GLU A 46 -7.64 -3.63 -16.73
CA GLU A 46 -8.00 -5.01 -17.06
C GLU A 46 -6.92 -6.04 -16.69
N HIS A 47 -5.93 -5.62 -15.89
CA HIS A 47 -4.84 -6.47 -15.40
C HIS A 47 -4.15 -7.27 -16.52
N CYS A 48 -3.86 -6.59 -17.62
CA CYS A 48 -3.48 -7.25 -18.86
C CYS A 48 -2.32 -6.53 -19.57
N VAL A 49 -1.42 -7.32 -20.13
CA VAL A 49 -0.42 -6.89 -21.10
C VAL A 49 -0.62 -7.67 -22.38
N VAL A 50 -0.69 -6.97 -23.51
CA VAL A 50 -0.77 -7.58 -24.85
C VAL A 50 0.47 -7.12 -25.62
N ALA A 51 1.24 -8.08 -26.11
CA ALA A 51 2.43 -7.85 -26.92
C ALA A 51 2.25 -8.48 -28.30
N ARG A 52 2.48 -7.69 -29.35
CA ARG A 52 2.59 -8.17 -30.72
C ARG A 52 4.04 -8.42 -31.05
N LEU A 53 4.35 -9.63 -31.50
CA LEU A 53 5.71 -10.06 -31.79
C LEU A 53 6.13 -9.66 -33.20
N ALA A 54 7.44 -9.76 -33.49
CA ALA A 54 8.02 -9.43 -34.79
C ALA A 54 7.48 -10.29 -35.96
N ASP A 55 6.93 -11.47 -35.67
CA ASP A 55 6.27 -12.36 -36.64
C ASP A 55 4.75 -12.14 -36.73
N GLU A 56 4.24 -11.03 -36.17
CA GLU A 56 2.83 -10.65 -36.05
C GLU A 56 1.98 -11.56 -35.15
N SER A 57 2.57 -12.58 -34.51
CA SER A 57 1.87 -13.34 -33.47
C SER A 57 1.64 -12.49 -32.21
N VAL A 58 0.71 -12.93 -31.36
CA VAL A 58 0.29 -12.19 -30.17
C VAL A 58 0.53 -13.02 -28.92
N VAL A 59 1.13 -12.38 -27.92
CA VAL A 59 1.27 -12.88 -26.56
C VAL A 59 0.40 -12.04 -25.66
N ARG A 60 -0.37 -12.69 -24.78
CA ARG A 60 -1.16 -12.01 -23.76
C ARG A 60 -0.79 -12.52 -22.37
N LEU A 61 -0.41 -11.61 -21.50
CA LEU A 61 -0.30 -11.85 -20.07
C LEU A 61 -1.51 -11.22 -19.40
N SER A 62 -2.21 -11.97 -18.56
CA SER A 62 -3.39 -11.45 -17.85
C SER A 62 -3.51 -12.05 -16.47
N GLU A 63 -4.26 -11.38 -15.60
CA GLU A 63 -4.46 -11.84 -14.24
C GLU A 63 -5.93 -11.67 -13.83
N ASP A 64 -6.54 -12.74 -13.31
CA ASP A 64 -7.95 -12.76 -12.87
C ASP A 64 -8.06 -13.18 -11.40
N GLU A 65 -9.28 -13.45 -10.90
CA GLU A 65 -9.49 -13.87 -9.51
C GLU A 65 -8.79 -15.19 -9.16
N GLN A 66 -8.38 -16.01 -10.14
CA GLN A 66 -7.84 -17.36 -9.89
C GLN A 66 -6.32 -17.43 -10.08
N ALA A 67 -5.80 -16.83 -11.15
CA ALA A 67 -4.38 -16.95 -11.47
C ALA A 67 -3.86 -15.82 -12.37
N ALA A 68 -2.53 -15.78 -12.50
CA ALA A 68 -1.84 -15.12 -13.59
C ALA A 68 -1.64 -16.11 -14.76
N TRP A 69 -1.88 -15.64 -15.98
CA TRP A 69 -1.98 -16.44 -17.19
C TRP A 69 -1.03 -15.92 -18.27
N LEU A 70 -0.50 -16.84 -19.07
CA LEU A 70 0.17 -16.59 -20.34
C LEU A 70 -0.66 -17.25 -21.45
N GLU A 71 -1.03 -16.48 -22.46
CA GLU A 71 -1.69 -16.96 -23.67
C GLU A 71 -0.77 -16.72 -24.88
N GLU A 72 -0.41 -17.79 -25.57
CA GLU A 72 0.52 -17.78 -26.70
C GLU A 72 0.16 -18.93 -27.66
N GLY A 73 0.08 -18.67 -28.97
CA GLY A 73 -0.20 -19.72 -29.97
C GLY A 73 -1.56 -20.42 -29.83
N GLY A 74 -2.50 -19.83 -29.09
CA GLY A 74 -3.79 -20.44 -28.77
C GLY A 74 -3.80 -21.29 -27.49
N ASP A 75 -2.63 -21.50 -26.88
CA ASP A 75 -2.49 -22.20 -25.60
C ASP A 75 -2.56 -21.21 -24.44
N ARG A 76 -3.25 -21.60 -23.35
CA ARG A 76 -3.35 -20.82 -22.10
C ARG A 76 -2.65 -21.56 -20.96
N GLN A 77 -1.56 -20.99 -20.46
CA GLN A 77 -0.76 -21.51 -19.37
C GLN A 77 -1.00 -20.74 -18.07
N CYS A 78 -1.25 -21.45 -16.98
CA CYS A 78 -1.21 -20.86 -15.63
C CYS A 78 0.25 -20.61 -15.22
N LEU A 79 0.61 -19.35 -14.95
CA LEU A 79 1.92 -18.96 -14.45
C LEU A 79 2.01 -19.05 -12.93
N SER A 80 0.94 -18.67 -12.24
CA SER A 80 0.81 -18.77 -10.78
C SER A 80 -0.65 -18.70 -10.36
N ALA A 81 -1.10 -19.67 -9.57
CA ALA A 81 -2.44 -19.69 -9.00
C ALA A 81 -2.48 -19.09 -7.59
N GLY A 82 -3.64 -18.57 -7.20
CA GLY A 82 -3.91 -18.08 -5.85
C GLY A 82 -5.16 -17.22 -5.84
N PRO A 83 -6.23 -17.55 -5.12
CA PRO A 83 -7.48 -16.81 -5.21
C PRO A 83 -7.35 -15.40 -4.63
N VAL A 84 -7.94 -14.41 -5.32
CA VAL A 84 -8.15 -13.02 -4.85
C VAL A 84 -9.54 -12.55 -5.28
N GLN A 85 -10.12 -11.58 -4.60
CA GLN A 85 -11.37 -10.93 -5.04
C GLN A 85 -11.02 -9.68 -5.86
N LEU A 86 -11.57 -9.52 -7.07
CA LEU A 86 -11.31 -8.36 -7.93
C LEU A 86 -12.61 -7.62 -8.29
N PRO A 87 -13.12 -6.74 -7.40
CA PRO A 87 -14.33 -5.99 -7.68
C PRO A 87 -14.21 -5.18 -8.97
N ARG A 88 -15.27 -5.19 -9.79
CA ARG A 88 -15.30 -4.41 -11.04
C ARG A 88 -15.61 -2.93 -10.83
N PHE A 89 -16.12 -2.56 -9.66
CA PHE A 89 -16.57 -1.21 -9.30
C PHE A 89 -17.60 -0.65 -10.31
N GLY A 90 -18.57 -1.48 -10.71
CA GLY A 90 -19.57 -1.12 -11.71
C GLY A 90 -20.37 0.13 -11.32
N GLY A 91 -20.49 1.08 -12.25
CA GLY A 91 -21.17 2.36 -12.03
C GLY A 91 -20.30 3.48 -11.47
N HIS A 92 -19.10 3.17 -10.96
CA HIS A 92 -18.19 4.18 -10.41
C HIS A 92 -17.43 4.92 -11.53
N PRO A 93 -17.35 6.26 -11.52
CA PRO A 93 -16.70 7.05 -12.59
C PRO A 93 -15.20 6.72 -12.74
N HIS A 94 -14.56 6.29 -11.66
CA HIS A 94 -13.14 5.91 -11.61
C HIS A 94 -12.89 4.40 -11.58
N ALA A 95 -13.84 3.57 -12.04
CA ALA A 95 -13.74 2.12 -11.94
C ALA A 95 -12.41 1.53 -12.49
N PRO A 96 -11.88 1.92 -13.66
CA PRO A 96 -10.60 1.41 -14.14
C PRO A 96 -9.43 1.75 -13.22
N LEU A 97 -9.39 2.99 -12.70
CA LEU A 97 -8.35 3.43 -11.78
C LEU A 97 -8.43 2.70 -10.43
N LEU A 98 -9.64 2.48 -9.89
CA LEU A 98 -9.82 1.68 -8.68
C LEU A 98 -9.29 0.25 -8.86
N ARG A 99 -9.51 -0.38 -10.03
CA ARG A 99 -8.95 -1.70 -10.34
C ARG A 99 -7.43 -1.70 -10.42
N ALA A 100 -6.83 -0.66 -11.00
CA ALA A 100 -5.39 -0.51 -11.08
C ALA A 100 -4.75 -0.27 -9.70
N LEU A 101 -5.30 0.65 -8.89
CA LEU A 101 -4.84 0.90 -7.52
C LEU A 101 -4.98 -0.33 -6.63
N HIS A 102 -6.08 -1.06 -6.76
CA HIS A 102 -6.26 -2.31 -6.03
C HIS A 102 -5.22 -3.37 -6.42
N GLN A 103 -4.85 -3.45 -7.70
CA GLN A 103 -3.76 -4.31 -8.15
C GLN A 103 -2.41 -3.90 -7.54
N GLU A 104 -2.12 -2.60 -7.49
CA GLU A 104 -0.90 -2.06 -6.87
C GLU A 104 -0.82 -2.37 -5.36
N LEU A 105 -1.95 -2.44 -4.67
CA LEU A 105 -2.02 -2.94 -3.28
C LEU A 105 -1.72 -4.44 -3.21
N LEU A 106 -2.42 -5.25 -4.02
CA LEU A 106 -2.35 -6.71 -3.94
C LEU A 106 -0.98 -7.27 -4.37
N VAL A 107 -0.32 -6.65 -5.35
CA VAL A 107 0.99 -7.14 -5.83
C VAL A 107 2.08 -6.96 -4.78
N ASN A 108 1.96 -5.95 -3.92
CA ASN A 108 2.89 -5.66 -2.83
C ASN A 108 2.67 -6.51 -1.55
N LEU A 109 1.74 -7.48 -1.57
CA LEU A 109 1.61 -8.47 -0.53
C LEU A 109 2.69 -9.57 -0.68
N VAL A 110 3.78 -9.48 0.07
CA VAL A 110 4.90 -10.44 0.01
C VAL A 110 4.74 -11.46 1.14
N GLY A 111 4.47 -12.72 0.80
CA GLY A 111 4.21 -13.76 1.80
C GLY A 111 2.99 -13.47 2.70
N GLY A 112 2.01 -12.73 2.18
CA GLY A 112 0.84 -12.26 2.95
C GLY A 112 1.09 -10.99 3.77
N ALA A 113 2.30 -10.45 3.79
CA ALA A 113 2.62 -9.20 4.49
C ALA A 113 2.53 -7.98 3.55
N PRO A 114 1.80 -6.91 3.89
CA PRO A 114 1.78 -5.68 3.11
C PRO A 114 3.12 -4.93 3.22
N THR A 115 3.89 -4.91 2.13
CA THR A 115 5.14 -4.14 2.06
C THR A 115 4.90 -2.79 1.39
N PRO A 116 5.59 -1.70 1.77
CA PRO A 116 5.44 -0.41 1.09
C PRO A 116 5.71 -0.52 -0.42
N ASN A 117 6.72 -1.31 -0.79
CA ASN A 117 7.00 -1.76 -2.14
C ASN A 117 7.80 -3.08 -2.11
N LEU A 118 7.38 -4.09 -2.89
CA LEU A 118 7.94 -5.43 -2.87
C LEU A 118 9.44 -5.54 -3.24
N LEU A 119 9.99 -4.54 -3.93
CA LEU A 119 11.35 -4.58 -4.44
C LEU A 119 12.35 -3.92 -3.49
N VAL A 120 11.98 -2.77 -2.92
CA VAL A 120 12.93 -1.92 -2.18
C VAL A 120 12.79 -2.01 -0.66
N TYR A 121 11.70 -2.59 -0.15
CA TYR A 121 11.46 -2.76 1.28
C TYR A 121 11.46 -4.25 1.68
N PRO A 122 12.37 -4.68 2.56
CA PRO A 122 12.49 -6.09 2.93
C PRO A 122 11.42 -6.55 3.94
N ARG A 123 10.69 -5.62 4.56
CA ARG A 123 9.74 -5.90 5.65
C ARG A 123 8.51 -4.98 5.54
N PRO A 124 7.34 -5.44 6.02
CA PRO A 124 6.15 -4.62 6.13
C PRO A 124 6.31 -3.52 7.18
N TRP A 125 5.62 -2.39 6.98
CA TRP A 125 5.47 -1.33 7.97
C TRP A 125 4.01 -1.30 8.44
N LEU A 126 3.78 -1.16 9.74
CA LEU A 126 2.45 -1.25 10.35
C LEU A 126 1.52 -0.13 9.88
N ARG A 127 2.06 1.06 9.61
CA ARG A 127 1.32 2.20 9.07
C ARG A 127 0.78 1.91 7.67
N ASP A 128 1.65 1.51 6.74
CA ASP A 128 1.26 1.06 5.40
C ASP A 128 0.30 -0.13 5.46
N ALA A 129 0.60 -1.12 6.30
CA ALA A 129 -0.19 -2.33 6.43
C ALA A 129 -1.59 -2.06 6.96
N ALA A 130 -1.76 -1.14 7.91
CA ALA A 130 -3.07 -0.75 8.42
C ALA A 130 -3.96 -0.15 7.33
N LEU A 131 -3.41 0.73 6.48
CA LEU A 131 -4.18 1.33 5.38
C LEU A 131 -4.44 0.34 4.23
N VAL A 132 -3.48 -0.53 3.93
CA VAL A 132 -3.74 -1.66 3.01
C VAL A 132 -4.86 -2.53 3.56
N ALA A 133 -4.86 -2.85 4.85
CA ALA A 133 -5.89 -3.67 5.47
C ALA A 133 -7.29 -3.03 5.39
N MET A 134 -7.40 -1.71 5.53
CA MET A 134 -8.66 -0.98 5.26
C MET A 134 -9.16 -1.21 3.82
N CYS A 135 -8.26 -1.16 2.84
CA CYS A 135 -8.62 -1.43 1.45
C CYS A 135 -9.04 -2.90 1.25
N LEU A 136 -8.31 -3.84 1.84
CA LEU A 136 -8.61 -5.26 1.74
C LEU A 136 -9.94 -5.61 2.43
N GLU A 137 -10.31 -4.94 3.51
CA GLU A 137 -11.65 -5.05 4.11
C GLU A 137 -12.73 -4.62 3.11
N ARG A 138 -12.55 -3.45 2.47
CA ARG A 138 -13.50 -2.93 1.47
C ARG A 138 -13.62 -3.79 0.21
N THR A 139 -12.60 -4.60 -0.11
CA THR A 139 -12.60 -5.47 -1.29
C THR A 139 -12.78 -6.95 -0.98
N ASN A 140 -13.06 -7.32 0.28
CA ASN A 140 -13.23 -8.70 0.73
C ASN A 140 -11.98 -9.59 0.50
N ASN A 141 -10.80 -9.04 0.79
CA ASN A 141 -9.49 -9.68 0.65
C ASN A 141 -8.69 -9.82 1.96
N LEU A 142 -9.30 -9.58 3.14
CA LEU A 142 -8.60 -9.69 4.44
C LEU A 142 -7.93 -11.06 4.68
N ALA A 143 -8.51 -12.14 4.16
CA ALA A 143 -7.96 -13.49 4.26
C ALA A 143 -6.52 -13.60 3.68
N LEU A 144 -6.11 -12.70 2.79
CA LEU A 144 -4.76 -12.68 2.23
C LEU A 144 -3.69 -12.28 3.25
N ILE A 145 -4.05 -11.50 4.26
CA ILE A 145 -3.11 -10.99 5.28
C ILE A 145 -3.33 -11.63 6.65
N GLU A 146 -4.41 -12.38 6.83
CA GLU A 146 -4.81 -12.98 8.11
C GLU A 146 -3.69 -13.85 8.75
N PRO A 147 -3.01 -14.75 8.02
CA PRO A 147 -1.90 -15.51 8.60
C PRO A 147 -0.73 -14.64 9.09
N TRP A 148 -0.46 -13.54 8.38
CA TRP A 148 0.60 -12.60 8.75
C TRP A 148 0.22 -11.83 10.03
N VAL A 149 -0.98 -11.25 10.07
CA VAL A 149 -1.48 -10.53 11.25
C VAL A 149 -1.53 -11.45 12.47
N GLY A 150 -2.07 -12.67 12.31
CA GLY A 150 -2.12 -13.69 13.36
C GLY A 150 -0.75 -14.13 13.88
N GLY A 151 0.31 -13.89 13.10
CA GLY A 151 1.71 -14.13 13.46
C GLY A 151 2.38 -12.97 14.21
N LEU A 152 1.79 -11.78 14.25
CA LEU A 152 2.39 -10.60 14.89
C LEU A 152 2.50 -10.79 16.41
N ARG A 153 3.67 -10.51 16.96
CA ARG A 153 3.96 -10.58 18.40
C ARG A 153 4.61 -9.33 18.96
N ASP A 154 5.28 -8.57 18.11
CA ASP A 154 5.93 -7.30 18.45
C ASP A 154 5.06 -6.15 17.96
N PRO A 155 4.69 -5.18 18.81
CA PRO A 155 3.89 -4.04 18.40
C PRO A 155 4.66 -2.99 17.60
N PHE A 156 5.97 -3.15 17.40
CA PHE A 156 6.78 -2.17 16.67
C PHE A 156 7.49 -2.79 15.47
N ASP A 157 7.36 -2.19 14.29
CA ASP A 157 8.10 -2.62 13.09
C ASP A 157 9.55 -2.09 13.06
N ARG A 158 9.82 -1.02 13.82
CA ARG A 158 11.10 -0.29 13.88
C ARG A 158 11.62 0.09 12.49
N ASN A 159 10.73 0.53 11.61
CA ASN A 159 11.03 1.05 10.28
C ASN A 159 12.16 2.11 10.28
N ASN A 160 12.14 3.02 11.26
CA ASN A 160 13.11 4.09 11.45
C ASN A 160 14.16 3.76 12.53
N GLY A 161 14.27 2.49 12.92
CA GLY A 161 15.20 2.01 13.95
C GLY A 161 14.79 2.32 15.39
N VAL A 162 13.60 2.91 15.60
CA VAL A 162 13.04 3.26 16.91
C VAL A 162 11.65 2.66 17.07
N GLU A 163 11.16 2.57 18.30
CA GLU A 163 9.78 2.17 18.59
C GLU A 163 8.86 3.39 18.46
N GLU A 164 8.13 3.48 17.35
CA GLU A 164 7.25 4.61 17.07
C GLU A 164 5.87 4.40 17.73
N PRO A 165 5.33 5.36 18.52
CA PRO A 165 4.12 5.14 19.31
C PRO A 165 2.84 4.94 18.49
N ASP A 166 2.78 5.41 17.24
CA ASP A 166 1.63 5.21 16.35
C ASP A 166 1.46 3.74 15.96
N ASN A 167 2.56 2.97 15.93
CA ASN A 167 2.51 1.52 15.72
C ASN A 167 1.60 0.81 16.73
N LEU A 168 1.49 1.30 17.98
CA LEU A 168 0.65 0.68 19.01
C LEU A 168 -0.82 0.63 18.58
N GLY A 169 -1.33 1.72 18.01
CA GLY A 169 -2.70 1.80 17.52
C GLY A 169 -2.91 1.02 16.22
N GLN A 170 -1.94 1.10 15.30
CA GLN A 170 -1.96 0.35 14.04
C GLN A 170 -1.95 -1.17 14.29
N ALA A 171 -1.14 -1.63 15.24
CA ALA A 171 -1.06 -3.03 15.68
C ALA A 171 -2.40 -3.53 16.25
N LEU A 172 -3.03 -2.74 17.13
CA LEU A 172 -4.35 -3.07 17.68
C LEU A 172 -5.42 -3.10 16.59
N TYR A 173 -5.42 -2.12 15.68
CA TYR A 173 -6.34 -2.09 14.55
C TYR A 173 -6.17 -3.33 13.67
N LEU A 174 -4.94 -3.69 13.27
CA LEU A 174 -4.68 -4.90 12.50
C LEU A 174 -5.17 -6.16 13.22
N ALA A 175 -4.86 -6.30 14.52
CA ALA A 175 -5.32 -7.44 15.32
C ALA A 175 -6.85 -7.55 15.33
N SER A 176 -7.57 -6.42 15.37
CA SER A 176 -9.04 -6.37 15.37
C SER A 176 -9.68 -6.93 14.10
N LEU A 177 -8.96 -6.94 12.97
CA LEU A 177 -9.49 -7.40 11.68
C LEU A 177 -9.51 -8.92 11.54
N VAL A 178 -8.74 -9.65 12.37
CA VAL A 178 -8.54 -11.10 12.23
C VAL A 178 -8.76 -11.87 13.52
N SER A 179 -8.89 -11.16 14.64
CA SER A 179 -9.09 -11.74 15.96
C SER A 179 -9.78 -10.72 16.87
N GLU A 180 -10.15 -11.18 18.06
CA GLU A 180 -10.68 -10.32 19.12
C GLU A 180 -9.55 -9.89 20.08
N ALA A 181 -9.92 -9.38 21.26
CA ALA A 181 -9.00 -8.93 22.30
C ALA A 181 -8.03 -10.02 22.82
N SER A 182 -8.25 -11.30 22.49
CA SER A 182 -7.38 -12.42 22.87
C SER A 182 -6.08 -12.52 22.06
N HIS A 183 -5.90 -11.72 21.01
CA HIS A 183 -4.70 -11.78 20.19
C HIS A 183 -3.45 -11.41 21.02
N PRO A 184 -2.34 -12.19 20.98
CA PRO A 184 -1.16 -11.94 21.84
C PRO A 184 -0.53 -10.54 21.67
N LEU A 185 -0.69 -9.94 20.49
CA LEU A 185 -0.24 -8.57 20.21
C LEU A 185 -0.97 -7.53 21.08
N VAL A 186 -2.25 -7.76 21.41
CA VAL A 186 -3.06 -6.85 22.23
C VAL A 186 -2.44 -6.70 23.60
N GLU A 187 -2.11 -7.81 24.25
CA GLU A 187 -1.44 -7.78 25.56
C GLU A 187 -0.07 -7.11 25.46
N ALA A 188 0.70 -7.39 24.41
CA ALA A 188 2.00 -6.74 24.19
C ALA A 188 1.85 -5.21 24.07
N VAL A 189 0.88 -4.72 23.30
CA VAL A 189 0.59 -3.28 23.18
C VAL A 189 0.21 -2.68 24.54
N LEU A 190 -0.73 -3.30 25.26
CA LEU A 190 -1.23 -2.76 26.54
C LEU A 190 -0.14 -2.68 27.61
N ARG A 191 0.87 -3.56 27.58
CA ARG A 191 2.03 -3.45 28.48
C ARG A 191 2.95 -2.28 28.12
N ARG A 192 3.11 -1.97 26.84
CA ARG A 192 4.05 -0.94 26.35
C ARG A 192 3.44 0.47 26.32
N VAL A 193 2.12 0.60 26.15
CA VAL A 193 1.45 1.91 25.96
C VAL A 193 1.74 2.91 27.10
N GLY A 194 1.90 2.42 28.34
CA GLY A 194 2.20 3.27 29.50
C GLY A 194 3.56 3.96 29.43
N GLU A 195 4.54 3.39 28.70
CA GLU A 195 5.89 3.94 28.56
C GLU A 195 5.89 5.24 27.73
N PHE A 196 4.94 5.36 26.79
CA PHE A 196 4.74 6.53 25.94
C PHE A 196 3.73 7.53 26.53
N GLY A 197 3.14 7.22 27.68
CA GLY A 197 2.11 8.04 28.30
C GLY A 197 2.59 9.43 28.72
N ARG A 198 1.82 10.47 28.37
CA ARG A 198 1.96 11.86 28.83
C ARG A 198 0.59 12.38 29.25
N GLY A 199 0.29 12.26 30.54
CA GLY A 199 -1.05 12.55 31.04
C GLY A 199 -2.07 11.58 30.44
N ARG A 200 -3.01 12.08 29.62
CA ARG A 200 -4.04 11.27 28.94
C ARG A 200 -3.80 11.06 27.44
N HIS A 201 -2.60 11.26 26.94
CA HIS A 201 -2.24 10.96 25.55
C HIS A 201 -0.92 10.19 25.50
N ILE A 202 -0.52 9.71 24.32
CA ILE A 202 0.81 9.13 24.09
C ILE A 202 1.69 10.07 23.27
N LEU A 203 3.00 10.01 23.50
CA LEU A 203 3.99 10.86 22.87
C LEU A 203 5.30 10.09 22.66
N GLY A 204 5.91 10.30 21.50
CA GLY A 204 7.25 9.84 21.14
C GLY A 204 7.57 10.21 19.69
N PRO A 205 8.71 9.78 19.16
CA PRO A 205 9.06 10.04 17.76
C PRO A 205 8.27 9.13 16.80
N THR A 206 7.71 9.73 15.75
CA THR A 206 7.23 9.08 14.52
C THR A 206 7.84 9.85 13.35
N ASP A 207 8.52 9.17 12.42
CA ASP A 207 9.28 9.80 11.33
C ASP A 207 10.24 10.93 11.78
N GLY A 208 10.84 10.75 12.97
CA GLY A 208 11.83 11.67 13.52
C GLY A 208 11.28 12.91 14.20
N ALA A 209 9.95 13.07 14.33
CA ALA A 209 9.31 14.17 15.06
C ALA A 209 8.21 13.66 16.01
N GLU A 210 7.81 14.51 16.96
CA GLU A 210 6.74 14.19 17.89
C GLU A 210 5.36 14.45 17.26
N HIS A 211 4.48 13.45 17.32
CA HIS A 211 3.13 13.51 16.72
C HIS A 211 2.03 13.04 17.70
N PRO A 212 1.84 13.73 18.84
CA PRO A 212 0.96 13.27 19.91
C PRO A 212 -0.52 13.19 19.52
N VAL A 213 -0.98 14.00 18.56
CA VAL A 213 -2.36 13.96 18.08
C VAL A 213 -2.54 12.73 17.20
N TYR A 214 -1.68 12.55 16.21
CA TYR A 214 -1.73 11.43 15.28
C TYR A 214 -1.57 10.07 15.99
N GLN A 215 -0.57 9.94 16.86
CA GLN A 215 -0.30 8.73 17.64
C GLN A 215 -1.50 8.37 18.53
N THR A 216 -2.07 9.36 19.22
CA THR A 216 -3.22 9.12 20.10
C THR A 216 -4.47 8.76 19.32
N LYS A 217 -4.72 9.36 18.14
CA LYS A 217 -5.85 8.98 17.26
C LYS A 217 -5.77 7.51 16.84
N TRP A 218 -4.58 7.06 16.40
CA TRP A 218 -4.35 5.64 16.08
C TRP A 218 -4.60 4.72 17.28
N LEU A 219 -4.06 5.05 18.46
CA LEU A 219 -4.27 4.25 19.66
C LEU A 219 -5.76 4.12 19.99
N LYS A 220 -6.50 5.23 19.95
CA LYS A 220 -7.93 5.25 20.23
C LYS A 220 -8.73 4.42 19.22
N LEU A 221 -8.39 4.52 17.94
CA LEU A 221 -9.00 3.69 16.90
C LEU A 221 -8.80 2.19 17.18
N GLY A 222 -7.55 1.78 17.46
CA GLY A 222 -7.23 0.39 17.76
C GLY A 222 -7.91 -0.15 19.02
N LEU A 223 -7.96 0.64 20.10
CA LEU A 223 -8.67 0.29 21.34
C LEU A 223 -10.18 0.11 21.07
N ARG A 224 -10.79 1.07 20.36
CA ARG A 224 -12.22 1.03 20.01
C ARG A 224 -12.56 -0.17 19.13
N ALA A 225 -11.73 -0.46 18.13
CA ALA A 225 -11.95 -1.59 17.22
C ALA A 225 -11.97 -2.96 17.95
N LEU A 226 -11.26 -3.07 19.07
CA LEU A 226 -11.24 -4.26 19.92
C LEU A 226 -12.21 -4.22 21.11
N GLY A 227 -13.02 -3.15 21.25
CA GLY A 227 -13.90 -2.96 22.39
C GLY A 227 -13.18 -2.80 23.73
N LEU A 228 -11.93 -2.34 23.71
CA LEU A 228 -11.11 -2.10 24.90
C LEU A 228 -11.42 -0.74 25.55
N GLU A 229 -11.08 -0.61 26.83
CA GLU A 229 -11.20 0.66 27.54
C GLU A 229 -10.29 1.73 26.89
N ASP A 230 -10.86 2.92 26.67
CA ASP A 230 -10.18 4.07 26.06
C ASP A 230 -10.11 5.23 27.07
N PRO A 231 -9.07 5.28 27.93
CA PRO A 231 -8.88 6.38 28.88
C PRO A 231 -8.21 7.62 28.25
N TYR A 232 -7.89 7.58 26.95
CA TYR A 232 -7.05 8.58 26.30
C TYR A 232 -7.86 9.74 25.72
N VAL A 233 -7.25 10.91 25.64
CA VAL A 233 -7.81 12.15 25.08
C VAL A 233 -6.84 12.66 24.03
N VAL A 234 -7.34 12.90 22.83
CA VAL A 234 -6.56 13.53 21.76
C VAL A 234 -6.17 14.95 22.23
N PRO A 235 -4.87 15.28 22.31
CA PRO A 235 -4.45 16.57 22.83
C PRO A 235 -4.85 17.71 21.89
N ASP A 236 -5.18 18.87 22.47
CA ASP A 236 -5.44 20.11 21.73
C ASP A 236 -4.11 20.79 21.42
N ALA A 237 -3.40 20.27 20.41
CA ALA A 237 -2.10 20.75 19.98
C ALA A 237 -1.96 20.67 18.46
N PHE A 238 -1.14 21.55 17.88
CA PHE A 238 -0.77 21.41 16.47
C PHE A 238 0.12 20.17 16.29
N ASP A 239 -0.20 19.39 15.27
CA ASP A 239 0.52 18.20 14.84
C ASP A 239 0.36 18.07 13.33
N SER A 240 1.47 18.12 12.60
CA SER A 240 1.46 18.08 11.13
C SER A 240 0.92 16.77 10.56
N TYR A 241 0.87 15.69 11.34
CA TYR A 241 0.28 14.41 10.92
C TYR A 241 -1.19 14.27 11.32
N SER A 242 -1.76 15.23 12.05
CA SER A 242 -3.18 15.18 12.45
C SER A 242 -4.12 15.06 11.25
N ALA A 243 -3.79 15.72 10.13
CA ALA A 243 -4.56 15.67 8.88
C ALA A 243 -4.32 14.40 8.04
N LEU A 244 -3.42 13.51 8.46
CA LEU A 244 -3.26 12.19 7.85
C LEU A 244 -4.28 11.17 8.39
N PHE A 245 -5.01 11.52 9.45
CA PHE A 245 -5.97 10.65 10.11
C PHE A 245 -7.40 11.12 9.81
N TRP A 246 -7.93 10.71 8.66
CA TRP A 246 -9.25 11.12 8.17
C TRP A 246 -10.41 10.21 8.64
N MET A 247 -10.11 9.01 9.13
CA MET A 247 -11.12 7.97 9.40
C MET A 247 -12.01 8.25 10.62
N ASP A 248 -11.53 9.03 11.59
CA ASP A 248 -12.25 9.43 12.82
C ASP A 248 -11.54 10.66 13.44
N PHE A 249 -12.13 11.27 14.47
CA PHE A 249 -11.52 12.35 15.27
C PHE A 249 -11.09 13.59 14.45
N ARG A 250 -11.79 13.89 13.36
CA ARG A 250 -11.49 15.03 12.48
C ARG A 250 -11.66 16.37 13.21
N GLU A 251 -12.55 16.42 14.19
CA GLU A 251 -12.81 17.58 15.06
C GLU A 251 -11.67 17.84 16.06
N ALA A 252 -10.89 16.82 16.41
CA ALA A 252 -9.72 16.95 17.28
C ALA A 252 -8.48 17.32 16.45
N HIS A 253 -8.52 18.53 15.88
CA HIS A 253 -7.50 19.04 14.98
C HIS A 253 -7.29 20.55 15.18
N VAL A 254 -6.04 20.93 15.45
CA VAL A 254 -5.61 22.33 15.44
C VAL A 254 -5.05 22.64 14.05
N PRO A 255 -5.62 23.61 13.30
CA PRO A 255 -5.14 23.96 11.97
C PRO A 255 -3.67 24.37 11.94
N GLY A 256 -3.00 24.05 10.84
CA GLY A 256 -1.64 24.52 10.56
C GLY A 256 -1.32 24.50 9.07
N PRO A 257 -0.03 24.61 8.69
CA PRO A 257 0.36 24.64 7.29
C PRO A 257 0.08 23.30 6.59
N SER A 258 -0.36 23.38 5.35
CA SER A 258 -0.52 22.20 4.50
C SER A 258 0.81 21.61 4.05
N PHE A 259 0.79 20.36 3.59
CA PHE A 259 1.97 19.74 3.00
C PHE A 259 2.42 20.51 1.76
N SER A 260 3.74 20.67 1.61
CA SER A 260 4.31 21.39 0.47
C SER A 260 4.15 20.59 -0.83
N THR A 261 4.21 21.28 -1.98
CA THR A 261 4.27 20.62 -3.29
C THR A 261 5.44 19.63 -3.38
N GLU A 262 6.60 19.98 -2.82
CA GLU A 262 7.78 19.08 -2.76
C GLU A 262 7.49 17.81 -1.96
N ALA A 263 6.76 17.93 -0.84
CA ALA A 263 6.31 16.76 -0.08
C ALA A 263 5.34 15.91 -0.90
N GLY A 264 4.41 16.52 -1.65
CA GLY A 264 3.50 15.80 -2.55
C GLY A 264 4.19 15.10 -3.72
N GLU A 265 5.33 15.61 -4.20
CA GLU A 265 6.12 14.95 -5.25
C GLU A 265 6.89 13.73 -4.74
N ARG A 266 7.37 13.77 -3.49
CA ARG A 266 8.15 12.70 -2.87
C ARG A 266 7.31 11.67 -2.12
N TYR A 267 6.34 12.14 -1.36
CA TYR A 267 5.47 11.39 -0.45
C TYR A 267 4.00 11.72 -0.75
N PRO A 268 3.52 11.44 -1.96
CA PRO A 268 2.17 11.83 -2.41
C PRO A 268 1.05 11.31 -1.50
N TYR A 269 1.26 10.20 -0.77
CA TYR A 269 0.31 9.73 0.24
C TYR A 269 -0.03 10.80 1.30
N LEU A 270 0.90 11.70 1.64
CA LEU A 270 0.65 12.77 2.61
C LEU A 270 -0.39 13.78 2.11
N THR A 271 -0.26 14.22 0.86
CA THR A 271 -1.20 15.19 0.27
C THR A 271 -2.54 14.55 -0.08
N TRP A 272 -2.57 13.25 -0.40
CA TRP A 272 -3.82 12.51 -0.56
C TRP A 272 -4.58 12.34 0.75
N ALA A 273 -3.89 11.95 1.82
CA ALA A 273 -4.51 11.84 3.15
C ALA A 273 -5.02 13.19 3.65
N GLU A 274 -4.24 14.27 3.46
CA GLU A 274 -4.66 15.65 3.79
C GLU A 274 -5.90 16.07 2.98
N ALA A 275 -5.92 15.77 1.66
CA ALA A 275 -7.08 16.06 0.83
C ALA A 275 -8.33 15.28 1.26
N HIS A 276 -8.17 14.01 1.66
CA HIS A 276 -9.25 13.20 2.23
C HIS A 276 -9.76 13.81 3.53
N PHE A 277 -8.85 14.19 4.44
CA PHE A 277 -9.19 14.81 5.73
C PHE A 277 -9.95 16.13 5.60
N HIS A 278 -9.60 16.98 4.63
CA HIS A 278 -10.24 18.28 4.41
C HIS A 278 -11.41 18.25 3.43
N ASP A 279 -11.77 17.08 2.95
CA ASP A 279 -12.74 16.90 1.88
C ASP A 279 -12.39 17.65 0.57
N ALA A 280 -11.12 17.94 0.35
CA ALA A 280 -10.62 18.73 -0.77
C ALA A 280 -10.64 17.95 -2.09
N ALA A 281 -10.38 18.64 -3.21
CA ALA A 281 -10.20 18.02 -4.52
C ALA A 281 -8.91 17.15 -4.56
N PRO A 282 -8.82 16.17 -5.48
CA PRO A 282 -7.62 15.37 -5.67
C PRO A 282 -6.36 16.23 -5.85
N PRO A 283 -5.25 15.92 -5.15
CA PRO A 283 -4.00 16.69 -5.27
C PRO A 283 -3.29 16.45 -6.61
N LEU A 284 -3.65 15.39 -7.35
CA LEU A 284 -3.09 15.02 -8.65
C LEU A 284 -4.19 14.85 -9.71
N HIS A 285 -3.83 15.12 -10.96
CA HIS A 285 -4.72 14.87 -12.10
C HIS A 285 -4.91 13.36 -12.32
N LEU A 286 -6.17 12.91 -12.20
CA LEU A 286 -6.56 11.50 -12.29
C LEU A 286 -6.49 10.88 -13.70
N GLY A 287 -6.18 11.67 -14.74
CA GLY A 287 -6.39 11.29 -16.14
C GLY A 287 -5.15 10.94 -16.96
N SER A 288 -3.93 11.03 -16.42
CA SER A 288 -2.70 11.02 -17.25
C SER A 288 -1.55 10.12 -16.77
N ALA A 289 -1.77 9.22 -15.82
CA ALA A 289 -0.68 8.37 -15.34
C ALA A 289 -0.65 7.04 -16.11
N THR A 290 0.39 6.85 -16.92
CA THR A 290 0.83 5.51 -17.33
C THR A 290 1.19 4.71 -16.08
N TYR A 291 0.81 3.43 -16.03
CA TYR A 291 1.17 2.53 -14.94
C TYR A 291 2.69 2.60 -14.62
N PRO A 292 3.09 2.52 -13.34
CA PRO A 292 2.25 2.54 -12.13
C PRO A 292 1.70 3.94 -11.80
N HIS A 293 0.56 3.98 -11.12
CA HIS A 293 -0.11 5.21 -10.69
C HIS A 293 0.47 5.77 -9.40
N THR A 294 1.06 4.92 -8.56
CA THR A 294 1.55 5.31 -7.23
C THR A 294 3.06 5.17 -7.12
N TRP A 295 3.64 5.93 -6.20
CA TRP A 295 5.07 5.94 -5.94
C TRP A 295 5.38 6.58 -4.58
N GLU A 296 6.63 6.40 -4.18
CA GLU A 296 7.36 7.18 -3.17
C GLU A 296 8.75 7.50 -3.71
N ALA A 297 9.34 8.63 -3.31
CA ALA A 297 10.71 8.99 -3.68
C ALA A 297 11.54 9.52 -2.51
N HIS A 298 12.85 9.30 -2.56
CA HIS A 298 13.85 9.77 -1.60
C HIS A 298 13.67 9.31 -0.13
N ALA A 299 12.91 8.24 0.11
CA ALA A 299 12.82 7.59 1.41
C ALA A 299 14.20 7.07 1.87
N SER A 300 14.44 7.17 3.17
CA SER A 300 15.73 6.82 3.79
C SER A 300 15.95 5.32 3.88
N GLN A 301 14.88 4.53 4.01
CA GLN A 301 14.93 3.09 4.26
C GLN A 301 14.81 2.22 2.99
N ALA A 302 14.52 2.84 1.83
CA ALA A 302 14.33 2.13 0.57
C ALA A 302 15.68 1.75 -0.09
N ASP A 303 15.85 0.48 -0.45
CA ASP A 303 16.95 0.04 -1.31
C ASP A 303 16.63 0.28 -2.80
N TYR A 304 16.80 1.54 -3.24
CA TYR A 304 16.51 1.93 -4.61
C TYR A 304 17.33 1.19 -5.67
N ALA A 305 18.45 0.53 -5.33
CA ALA A 305 19.21 -0.25 -6.30
C ALA A 305 18.37 -1.39 -6.89
N GLN A 306 17.42 -1.93 -6.13
CA GLN A 306 16.51 -3.01 -6.57
C GLN A 306 15.57 -2.55 -7.69
N MET A 307 15.28 -1.24 -7.79
CA MET A 307 14.46 -0.69 -8.88
C MET A 307 15.16 -0.76 -10.25
N GLY A 308 16.47 -1.03 -10.28
CA GLY A 308 17.19 -1.30 -11.53
C GLY A 308 16.67 -2.54 -12.27
N ARG A 309 15.96 -3.44 -11.56
CA ARG A 309 15.21 -4.55 -12.18
C ARG A 309 14.08 -4.08 -13.09
N ILE A 310 13.52 -2.89 -12.84
CA ILE A 310 12.49 -2.27 -13.67
C ILE A 310 13.17 -1.35 -14.69
N ASP A 311 13.76 -0.25 -14.26
CA ASP A 311 14.41 0.70 -15.16
C ASP A 311 15.46 1.50 -14.37
N PRO A 312 16.69 1.70 -14.90
CA PRO A 312 17.70 2.54 -14.26
C PRO A 312 17.22 3.95 -13.91
N GLU A 313 16.23 4.49 -14.63
CA GLU A 313 15.65 5.80 -14.35
C GLU A 313 14.99 5.85 -12.96
N TYR A 314 14.35 4.77 -12.49
CA TYR A 314 13.79 4.73 -11.14
C TYR A 314 14.88 4.81 -10.05
N VAL A 315 16.05 4.21 -10.32
CA VAL A 315 17.21 4.30 -9.42
C VAL A 315 17.73 5.74 -9.39
N ALA A 316 17.89 6.36 -10.57
CA ALA A 316 18.38 7.72 -10.69
C ALA A 316 17.46 8.75 -10.01
N GLN A 317 16.15 8.55 -10.14
CA GLN A 317 15.12 9.39 -9.50
C GLN A 317 14.88 9.03 -8.03
N ARG A 318 15.53 7.97 -7.51
CA ARG A 318 15.27 7.40 -6.18
C ARG A 318 13.77 7.22 -5.93
N ARG A 319 13.08 6.61 -6.88
CA ARG A 319 11.62 6.42 -6.87
C ARG A 319 11.29 4.93 -6.82
N ALA A 320 10.45 4.55 -5.87
CA ALA A 320 9.87 3.23 -5.74
C ALA A 320 8.42 3.28 -6.22
N ALA A 321 8.05 2.41 -7.15
CA ALA A 321 6.72 2.39 -7.73
C ALA A 321 6.34 0.95 -8.11
N PRO A 322 5.11 0.49 -7.80
CA PRO A 322 4.05 1.17 -7.04
C PRO A 322 4.35 1.32 -5.54
N HIS A 323 3.59 2.12 -4.79
CA HIS A 323 3.74 2.29 -3.34
C HIS A 323 2.41 2.10 -2.59
N THR A 324 2.35 1.23 -1.58
CA THR A 324 1.07 0.80 -1.00
C THR A 324 0.34 1.87 -0.22
N TRP A 325 1.01 2.71 0.58
CA TRP A 325 0.32 3.79 1.29
C TRP A 325 -0.30 4.77 0.29
N HIS A 326 0.42 5.13 -0.77
CA HIS A 326 -0.12 6.03 -1.80
C HIS A 326 -1.29 5.39 -2.54
N ALA A 327 -1.17 4.10 -2.90
CA ALA A 327 -2.27 3.37 -3.50
C ALA A 327 -3.50 3.30 -2.58
N ALA A 328 -3.31 3.10 -1.27
CA ALA A 328 -4.39 3.01 -0.30
C ALA A 328 -5.13 4.33 -0.12
N GLU A 329 -4.41 5.46 0.04
CA GLU A 329 -5.04 6.77 0.19
C GLU A 329 -5.82 7.16 -1.07
N MET A 330 -5.24 6.94 -2.25
CA MET A 330 -5.96 7.17 -3.52
C MET A 330 -7.20 6.29 -3.62
N PHE A 331 -7.06 5.00 -3.30
CA PHE A 331 -8.15 4.02 -3.42
C PHE A 331 -9.31 4.37 -2.49
N LEU A 332 -9.04 4.61 -1.20
CA LEU A 332 -10.06 4.92 -0.19
C LEU A 332 -10.73 6.27 -0.48
N TYR A 333 -9.94 7.31 -0.83
CA TYR A 333 -10.49 8.61 -1.22
C TYR A 333 -11.46 8.48 -2.41
N LEU A 334 -11.06 7.75 -3.46
CA LEU A 334 -11.87 7.63 -4.67
C LEU A 334 -13.12 6.79 -4.42
N LEU A 335 -12.98 5.67 -3.69
CA LEU A 335 -14.07 4.74 -3.41
C LEU A 335 -15.21 5.41 -2.62
N GLU A 336 -14.89 6.33 -1.71
CA GLU A 336 -15.88 7.06 -0.90
C GLU A 336 -16.58 8.20 -1.65
N ARG A 337 -16.08 8.59 -2.84
CA ARG A 337 -16.50 9.81 -3.55
C ARG A 337 -17.15 9.58 -4.91
N GLY A 338 -17.41 8.34 -5.31
CA GLY A 338 -18.01 8.04 -6.61
C GLY A 338 -19.38 7.39 -6.61
#